data_AF-A0A3D4YI79-F1
#
_entry.id   AF-A0A3D4YI79-F1
#
_cell.length_a   1.000
_cell.length_b   1.000
_cell.length_c   1.000
_cell.angle_alpha   90.00
_cell.angle_beta   90.00
_cell.angle_gamma   90.00
#
_symmetry.space_group_name_H-M   'P 1'
#
loop_
_entity.id
_entity.type
_entity.pdbx_description
1 polymer ?
#
loop_
_entity_poly.entity_id
_entity_poly.type
_entity_poly.pdbx_seq_one_letter_code
_entity_poly.pdbx_strand_id
1 'polypeptide(L)'
;GITDLLSGILVMTAMWSVNLILTGGSAIKQFFNLDTIFNSGPVKLLPEGLFPHRQLIMVALIAIAVKYALDWYLSTKNGLLLRASGDNSQYVVNLARDPGSMKILGLAIGNGCTALAGCILAQLNQNADINSGKGMVVMALASVIIGISVFRRLGFFRFVTMAVLGSILYKACLMIALQLGLPNSYLKLLMAVLLTAAIVSEKINRKGGKRIAKRS
;
A
#
# COMPACT_ATOMS: atom_id res chain seq x y z
N GLY A 1 -16.33 -25.30 11.26
CA GLY A 1 -15.09 -24.80 10.65
C GLY A 1 -14.75 -23.47 11.28
N ILE A 2 -13.47 -23.20 11.53
CA ILE A 2 -12.99 -21.94 12.14
C ILE A 2 -13.46 -20.76 11.28
N THR A 3 -13.87 -19.64 11.90
CA THR A 3 -14.25 -18.44 11.14
C THR A 3 -13.05 -17.85 10.41
N ASP A 4 -13.23 -17.36 9.19
CA ASP A 4 -12.16 -16.76 8.36
C ASP A 4 -11.38 -15.66 9.12
N LEU A 5 -12.07 -14.93 9.99
CA LEU A 5 -11.48 -13.89 10.83
C LEU A 5 -10.49 -14.45 11.87
N LEU A 6 -10.86 -15.54 12.55
CA LEU A 6 -10.00 -16.15 13.58
C LEU A 6 -8.75 -16.76 12.94
N SER A 7 -8.91 -17.41 11.78
CA SER A 7 -7.78 -17.93 11.00
C SER A 7 -6.78 -16.83 10.66
N GLY A 8 -7.25 -15.65 10.23
CA GLY A 8 -6.39 -14.51 9.92
C GLY A 8 -5.59 -13.99 11.12
N ILE A 9 -6.22 -13.83 12.28
CA ILE A 9 -5.55 -13.35 13.50
C ILE A 9 -4.51 -14.37 14.00
N LEU A 10 -4.83 -15.68 13.93
CA LEU A 10 -3.90 -16.75 14.30
C LEU A 10 -2.67 -16.79 13.39
N VAL A 11 -2.85 -16.68 12.06
CA VAL A 11 -1.74 -16.64 11.10
C VAL A 11 -0.87 -15.41 11.31
N MET A 12 -1.46 -14.25 11.58
CA MET A 12 -0.68 -13.03 11.88
C MET A 12 0.15 -13.19 13.15
N THR A 13 -0.42 -13.81 14.19
CA THR A 13 0.28 -14.07 15.46
C THR A 13 1.40 -15.10 15.28
N ALA A 14 1.16 -16.17 14.51
CA ALA A 14 2.17 -17.18 14.20
C ALA A 14 3.33 -16.59 13.38
N MET A 15 3.04 -15.76 12.37
CA MET A 15 4.05 -15.08 11.56
C MET A 15 4.89 -14.11 12.38
N TRP A 16 4.32 -13.49 13.42
CA TRP A 16 5.08 -12.65 14.35
C TRP A 16 6.17 -13.45 15.06
N SER A 17 5.85 -14.66 15.55
CA SER A 17 6.83 -15.56 16.19
C SER A 17 7.91 -16.03 15.20
N VAL A 18 7.53 -16.38 13.97
CA VAL A 18 8.49 -16.77 12.91
C VAL A 18 9.49 -15.64 12.64
N ASN A 19 9.01 -14.41 12.53
CA ASN A 19 9.89 -13.24 12.36
C ASN A 19 10.86 -13.08 13.54
N LEU A 20 10.41 -13.33 14.77
CA LEU A 20 11.26 -13.23 15.96
C LEU A 20 12.39 -14.28 15.95
N ILE A 21 12.08 -15.52 15.52
CA ILE A 21 13.06 -16.60 15.36
C ILE A 21 14.10 -16.23 14.30
N LEU A 22 13.67 -15.75 13.12
CA LEU A 22 14.58 -15.32 12.05
C LEU A 22 15.48 -14.15 12.45
N THR A 23 14.99 -13.32 13.37
CA THR A 23 15.70 -12.14 13.88
C THR A 23 16.64 -12.48 15.05
N GLY A 24 16.67 -13.75 15.51
CA GLY A 24 17.52 -14.19 16.62
C GLY A 24 16.99 -13.79 17.99
N GLY A 25 15.68 -13.67 18.14
CA GLY A 25 15.00 -13.32 19.41
C GLY A 25 14.93 -11.81 19.70
N SER A 26 15.57 -10.97 18.88
CA SER A 26 15.49 -9.51 19.02
C SER A 26 14.34 -8.93 18.20
N ALA A 27 13.60 -7.98 18.78
CA ALA A 27 12.53 -7.29 18.06
C ALA A 27 13.05 -6.34 16.96
N ILE A 28 14.31 -5.91 17.09
CA ILE A 28 15.00 -5.01 16.16
C ILE A 28 16.35 -5.64 15.82
N LYS A 29 16.59 -5.90 14.53
CA LYS A 29 17.92 -6.31 14.03
C LYS A 29 18.45 -5.24 13.11
N GLN A 30 19.57 -4.67 13.50
CA GLN A 30 20.26 -3.61 12.76
C GLN A 30 21.28 -4.23 11.81
N PHE A 31 21.41 -3.66 10.62
CA PHE A 31 22.35 -4.11 9.60
C PHE A 31 22.99 -2.93 8.87
N PHE A 32 23.39 -1.90 9.62
CA PHE A 32 24.00 -0.66 9.13
C PHE A 32 25.20 -0.87 8.19
N ASN A 33 25.95 -1.96 8.35
CA ASN A 33 27.17 -2.24 7.61
C ASN A 33 27.00 -3.27 6.48
N LEU A 34 25.75 -3.64 6.15
CA LEU A 34 25.48 -4.52 5.02
C LEU A 34 25.23 -3.74 3.73
N ASP A 35 25.60 -4.37 2.64
CA ASP A 35 25.31 -3.95 1.29
C ASP A 35 23.79 -3.93 1.05
N THR A 36 23.25 -2.73 0.83
CA THR A 36 21.83 -2.52 0.51
C THR A 36 21.64 -2.20 -0.97
N ILE A 37 20.41 -2.34 -1.46
CA ILE A 37 20.01 -1.85 -2.80
C ILE A 37 20.36 -0.37 -3.03
N PHE A 38 20.63 0.39 -1.96
CA PHE A 38 20.97 1.80 -1.98
C PHE A 38 22.48 2.09 -1.96
N ASN A 39 23.34 1.09 -1.75
CA ASN A 39 24.79 1.29 -1.56
C ASN A 39 25.66 0.52 -2.57
N SER A 40 25.33 -0.72 -2.91
CA SER A 40 26.30 -1.62 -3.57
C SER A 40 25.90 -2.13 -4.95
N GLY A 41 24.69 -1.84 -5.43
CA GLY A 41 24.16 -2.37 -6.70
C GLY A 41 24.02 -1.33 -7.82
N PRO A 42 22.82 -1.19 -8.43
CA PRO A 42 22.57 -0.35 -9.62
C PRO A 42 22.78 1.15 -9.38
N VAL A 43 22.94 1.56 -8.12
CA VAL A 43 23.27 2.93 -7.73
C VAL A 43 24.67 3.34 -8.15
N LYS A 44 25.62 2.40 -8.30
CA LYS A 44 26.98 2.69 -8.80
C LYS A 44 27.01 3.13 -10.27
N LEU A 45 25.93 2.89 -11.03
CA LEU A 45 25.75 3.37 -12.40
C LEU A 45 25.17 4.79 -12.48
N LEU A 46 24.78 5.40 -11.35
CA LEU A 46 24.26 6.77 -11.34
C LEU A 46 25.39 7.82 -11.32
N PRO A 47 25.23 8.96 -12.03
CA PRO A 47 26.20 10.05 -12.03
C PRO A 47 26.41 10.67 -10.64
N GLU A 48 27.63 11.14 -10.34
CA GLU A 48 28.03 11.69 -9.02
C GLU A 48 27.11 12.80 -8.47
N GLY A 49 26.48 13.59 -9.34
CA GLY A 49 25.52 14.63 -8.94
C GLY A 49 24.18 14.13 -8.37
N LEU A 50 23.80 12.85 -8.58
CA LEU A 50 22.52 12.28 -8.15
C LEU A 50 22.62 11.43 -6.87
N PHE A 51 23.84 11.26 -6.32
CA PHE A 51 24.09 10.50 -5.09
C PHE A 51 23.30 10.95 -3.86
N PRO A 52 23.04 12.26 -3.60
CA PRO A 52 22.20 12.64 -2.45
C PRO A 52 20.74 12.21 -2.60
N HIS A 53 20.26 11.98 -3.82
CA HIS A 53 18.87 11.59 -4.10
C HIS A 53 18.75 10.09 -4.46
N ARG A 54 19.81 9.30 -4.30
CA ARG A 54 19.86 7.87 -4.68
C ARG A 54 18.70 7.06 -4.11
N GLN A 55 18.33 7.33 -2.86
CA GLN A 55 17.28 6.63 -2.14
C GLN A 55 15.91 6.87 -2.77
N LEU A 56 15.60 8.14 -3.08
CA LEU A 56 14.36 8.53 -3.74
C LEU A 56 14.28 7.95 -5.15
N ILE A 57 15.36 8.03 -5.92
CA ILE A 57 15.41 7.53 -7.30
C ILE A 57 15.18 6.03 -7.34
N MET A 58 15.85 5.26 -6.49
CA MET A 58 15.70 3.81 -6.44
C MET A 58 14.30 3.38 -6.02
N VAL A 59 13.74 4.00 -4.97
CA VAL A 59 12.36 3.73 -4.54
C VAL A 59 11.36 4.11 -5.63
N ALA A 60 11.55 5.25 -6.30
CA ALA A 60 10.69 5.69 -7.40
C ALA A 60 10.75 4.72 -8.58
N LEU A 61 11.95 4.25 -8.96
CA LEU A 61 12.15 3.29 -10.05
C LEU A 61 11.42 1.97 -9.75
N ILE A 62 11.60 1.42 -8.56
CA ILE A 62 10.92 0.18 -8.16
C ILE A 62 9.40 0.40 -8.09
N ALA A 63 8.95 1.52 -7.52
CA ALA A 63 7.52 1.84 -7.45
C ALA A 63 6.89 1.96 -8.84
N ILE A 64 7.59 2.59 -9.79
CA ILE A 64 7.16 2.71 -11.18
C ILE A 64 7.11 1.33 -11.85
N ALA A 65 8.14 0.50 -11.65
CA ALA A 65 8.17 -0.87 -12.20
C ALA A 65 7.00 -1.71 -11.68
N VAL A 66 6.74 -1.71 -10.37
CA VAL A 66 5.60 -2.40 -9.75
C VAL A 66 4.28 -1.84 -10.27
N LYS A 67 4.17 -0.52 -10.40
CA LYS A 67 2.99 0.15 -10.95
C LYS A 67 2.69 -0.32 -12.38
N TYR A 68 3.69 -0.39 -13.25
CA TYR A 68 3.50 -0.86 -14.63
C TYR A 68 3.16 -2.35 -14.67
N ALA A 69 3.82 -3.17 -13.85
CA ALA A 69 3.52 -4.60 -13.74
C ALA A 69 2.06 -4.84 -13.30
N LEU A 70 1.58 -4.09 -12.29
CA LEU A 70 0.19 -4.16 -11.82
C LEU A 70 -0.80 -3.62 -12.85
N ASP A 71 -0.51 -2.50 -13.50
CA ASP A 71 -1.36 -1.95 -14.57
C ASP A 71 -1.52 -2.95 -15.73
N TRP A 72 -0.42 -3.59 -16.13
CA TRP A 72 -0.42 -4.62 -17.16
C TRP A 72 -1.25 -5.83 -16.72
N TYR A 73 -0.96 -6.38 -15.54
CA TYR A 73 -1.67 -7.54 -14.99
C TYR A 73 -3.18 -7.28 -14.86
N LEU A 74 -3.58 -6.13 -14.31
CA LEU A 74 -4.98 -5.75 -14.14
C LEU A 74 -5.71 -5.56 -15.47
N SER A 75 -4.98 -5.25 -16.54
CA SER A 75 -5.54 -5.12 -17.90
C SER A 75 -5.74 -6.47 -18.60
N THR A 76 -5.16 -7.56 -18.09
CA THR A 76 -5.37 -8.92 -18.64
C THR A 76 -6.77 -9.47 -18.34
N LYS A 77 -7.19 -10.51 -19.07
CA LYS A 77 -8.48 -11.20 -18.83
C LYS A 77 -8.61 -11.71 -17.38
N ASN A 78 -7.53 -12.27 -16.83
CA ASN A 78 -7.50 -12.72 -15.44
C ASN A 78 -7.58 -11.55 -14.45
N GLY A 79 -6.91 -10.43 -14.75
CA GLY A 79 -6.98 -9.22 -13.92
C GLY A 79 -8.34 -8.53 -13.94
N LEU A 80 -9.05 -8.56 -15.07
CA LEU A 80 -10.44 -8.10 -15.17
C LEU A 80 -11.39 -8.97 -14.33
N LEU A 81 -11.21 -10.29 -14.37
CA LEU A 81 -11.99 -11.23 -13.55
C LEU A 81 -11.70 -11.08 -12.07
N LEU A 82 -10.45 -10.83 -11.70
CA LEU A 82 -10.07 -10.51 -10.32
C LEU A 82 -10.80 -9.26 -9.82
N ARG A 83 -10.87 -8.20 -10.63
CA ARG A 83 -11.63 -6.98 -10.31
C ARG A 83 -13.13 -7.25 -10.21
N ALA A 84 -13.68 -8.01 -11.14
CA ALA A 84 -15.10 -8.36 -11.13
C ALA A 84 -15.46 -9.22 -9.90
N SER A 85 -14.57 -10.12 -9.48
CA SER A 85 -14.74 -10.92 -8.25
C SER A 85 -14.78 -10.08 -6.98
N GLY A 86 -14.09 -8.94 -6.96
CA GLY A 86 -14.07 -8.01 -5.83
C GLY A 86 -15.32 -7.12 -5.76
N ASP A 87 -15.92 -6.80 -6.91
CA ASP A 87 -17.12 -5.96 -6.99
C ASP A 87 -18.40 -6.78 -6.84
N ASN A 88 -18.49 -7.93 -7.52
CA ASN A 88 -19.59 -8.87 -7.39
C ASN A 88 -19.15 -10.32 -7.55
N SER A 89 -19.09 -11.07 -6.45
CA SER A 89 -18.74 -12.49 -6.48
C SER A 89 -19.73 -13.35 -7.26
N GLN A 90 -21.02 -12.98 -7.31
CA GLN A 90 -22.03 -13.72 -8.10
C GLN A 90 -21.78 -13.62 -9.61
N TYR A 91 -21.20 -12.52 -10.08
CA TYR A 91 -20.86 -12.34 -11.48
C TYR A 91 -19.78 -13.32 -11.96
N VAL A 92 -18.82 -13.66 -11.09
CA VAL A 92 -17.75 -14.60 -11.41
C VAL A 92 -18.23 -16.05 -11.41
N VAL A 93 -19.18 -16.39 -10.53
CA VAL A 93 -19.86 -17.69 -10.52
C VAL A 93 -20.62 -17.92 -11.82
N ASN A 94 -21.32 -16.89 -12.31
CA ASN A 94 -22.05 -16.95 -13.59
C ASN A 94 -21.12 -17.13 -14.81
N LEU A 95 -19.83 -16.81 -14.67
CA LEU A 95 -18.81 -17.02 -15.69
C LEU A 95 -18.08 -18.37 -15.56
N ALA A 96 -18.65 -19.31 -14.79
CA ALA A 96 -18.15 -20.65 -14.54
C ALA A 96 -16.71 -20.70 -13.98
N ARG A 97 -16.28 -19.66 -13.26
CA ARG A 97 -14.95 -19.60 -12.65
C ARG A 97 -15.07 -19.59 -11.12
N ASP A 98 -14.19 -20.33 -10.46
CA ASP A 98 -14.18 -20.41 -9.00
C ASP A 98 -13.78 -19.04 -8.38
N PRO A 99 -14.68 -18.40 -7.59
CA PRO A 99 -14.35 -17.18 -6.87
C PRO A 99 -13.26 -17.40 -5.81
N GLY A 100 -13.12 -18.63 -5.27
CA GLY A 100 -12.11 -18.99 -4.29
C GLY A 100 -10.69 -18.80 -4.84
N SER A 101 -10.41 -19.39 -6.00
CA SER A 101 -9.14 -19.23 -6.71
C SER A 101 -8.78 -17.76 -6.99
N MET A 102 -9.76 -16.94 -7.36
CA MET A 102 -9.53 -15.50 -7.59
C MET A 102 -9.19 -14.74 -6.31
N LYS A 103 -9.85 -15.06 -5.18
CA LYS A 103 -9.51 -14.47 -3.88
C LYS A 103 -8.09 -14.83 -3.45
N ILE A 104 -7.69 -16.09 -3.60
CA ILE A 104 -6.34 -16.56 -3.27
C ILE A 104 -5.29 -15.83 -4.12
N LEU A 105 -5.55 -15.69 -5.42
CA LEU A 105 -4.66 -14.99 -6.34
C LEU A 105 -4.49 -13.50 -5.97
N GLY A 106 -5.60 -12.81 -5.65
CA GLY A 106 -5.56 -11.44 -5.17
C GLY A 106 -4.78 -11.28 -3.87
N LEU A 107 -4.99 -12.20 -2.93
CA LEU A 107 -4.27 -12.23 -1.64
C LEU A 107 -2.77 -12.46 -1.85
N ALA A 108 -2.39 -13.39 -2.72
CA ALA A 108 -0.99 -13.68 -3.04
C ALA A 108 -0.27 -12.45 -3.65
N ILE A 109 -0.90 -11.75 -4.60
CA ILE A 109 -0.33 -10.54 -5.21
C ILE A 109 -0.20 -9.42 -4.18
N GLY A 110 -1.23 -9.19 -3.36
CA GLY A 110 -1.22 -8.17 -2.31
C GLY A 110 -0.13 -8.42 -1.25
N ASN A 111 -0.02 -9.68 -0.79
CA ASN A 111 1.01 -10.07 0.16
C ASN A 111 2.42 -9.99 -0.46
N GLY A 112 2.59 -10.36 -1.73
CA GLY A 112 3.86 -10.21 -2.44
C GLY A 112 4.32 -8.75 -2.55
N CYS A 113 3.41 -7.84 -2.92
CA CYS A 113 3.71 -6.41 -2.97
C CYS A 113 4.03 -5.85 -1.57
N THR A 114 3.32 -6.31 -0.54
CA THR A 114 3.55 -5.89 0.84
C THR A 114 4.90 -6.38 1.37
N ALA A 115 5.27 -7.63 1.07
CA ALA A 115 6.57 -8.20 1.42
C ALA A 115 7.73 -7.45 0.72
N LEU A 116 7.57 -7.14 -0.57
CA LEU A 116 8.54 -6.34 -1.32
C LEU A 116 8.72 -4.95 -0.69
N ALA A 117 7.62 -4.25 -0.40
CA ALA A 117 7.66 -2.94 0.25
C ALA A 117 8.31 -2.99 1.64
N GLY A 118 8.02 -4.03 2.43
CA GLY A 118 8.63 -4.25 3.74
C GLY A 118 10.13 -4.49 3.67
N CYS A 119 10.59 -5.28 2.69
CA CYS A 119 12.02 -5.51 2.45
C CYS A 119 12.75 -4.20 2.10
N ILE A 120 12.18 -3.39 1.21
CA ILE A 120 12.74 -2.08 0.82
C ILE A 120 12.78 -1.15 2.03
N LEU A 121 11.72 -1.09 2.84
CA LEU A 121 11.65 -0.26 4.04
C LEU A 121 12.71 -0.64 5.08
N ALA A 122 12.92 -1.94 5.29
CA ALA A 122 13.94 -2.43 6.21
C ALA A 122 15.35 -2.05 5.74
N GLN A 123 15.62 -2.15 4.43
CA GLN A 123 16.87 -1.68 3.83
C GLN A 123 17.03 -0.16 3.90
N LEU A 124 15.94 0.59 3.80
CA LEU A 124 15.91 2.04 3.90
C LEU A 124 16.34 2.54 5.28
N ASN A 125 15.79 1.91 6.31
CA ASN A 125 16.04 2.26 7.71
C ASN A 125 17.28 1.54 8.28
N GLN A 126 17.89 0.65 7.48
CA GLN A 126 19.01 -0.22 7.87
C GLN A 126 18.72 -1.06 9.13
N ASN A 127 17.45 -1.27 9.41
CA ASN A 127 16.95 -2.05 10.54
C ASN A 127 15.69 -2.83 10.15
N ALA A 128 15.56 -4.03 10.68
CA ALA A 128 14.32 -4.80 10.65
C ALA A 128 13.69 -4.73 12.02
N ASP A 129 12.61 -3.95 12.15
CA ASP A 129 11.76 -3.89 13.33
C ASP A 129 10.43 -4.59 13.04
N ILE A 130 10.08 -5.57 13.86
CA ILE A 130 8.83 -6.33 13.75
C ILE A 130 7.60 -5.43 13.99
N ASN A 131 7.77 -4.31 14.68
CA ASN A 131 6.71 -3.34 14.95
C ASN A 131 6.49 -2.33 13.81
N SER A 132 7.40 -2.25 12.83
CA SER A 132 7.34 -1.27 11.74
C SER A 132 6.06 -1.39 10.88
N GLY A 133 5.45 -2.57 10.82
CA GLY A 133 4.19 -2.80 10.11
C GLY A 133 2.94 -2.31 10.84
N LYS A 134 3.02 -1.96 12.14
CA LYS A 134 1.85 -1.55 12.92
C LYS A 134 1.28 -0.23 12.38
N GLY A 135 0.01 -0.26 11.97
CA GLY A 135 -0.68 0.92 11.42
C GLY A 135 -0.47 1.15 9.93
N MET A 136 0.38 0.37 9.24
CA MET A 136 0.56 0.53 7.79
C MET A 136 -0.72 0.29 6.98
N VAL A 137 -1.58 -0.64 7.42
CA VAL A 137 -2.87 -0.89 6.76
C VAL A 137 -3.77 0.35 6.79
N VAL A 138 -3.80 1.06 7.93
CA VAL A 138 -4.58 2.30 8.10
C VAL A 138 -4.06 3.38 7.17
N MET A 139 -2.73 3.56 7.11
CA MET A 139 -2.09 4.54 6.21
C MET A 139 -2.35 4.20 4.74
N ALA A 140 -2.22 2.93 4.36
CA ALA A 140 -2.45 2.46 3.01
C ALA A 140 -3.89 2.72 2.57
N LEU A 141 -4.88 2.32 3.38
CA LEU A 141 -6.29 2.58 3.10
C LEU A 141 -6.57 4.09 3.00
N ALA A 142 -6.05 4.90 3.93
CA ALA A 142 -6.21 6.35 3.89
C ALA A 142 -5.69 6.95 2.59
N SER A 143 -4.48 6.57 2.19
CA SER A 143 -3.86 7.06 0.95
C SER A 143 -4.67 6.71 -0.30
N VAL A 144 -5.19 5.49 -0.39
CA VAL A 144 -6.02 5.04 -1.52
C VAL A 144 -7.34 5.80 -1.56
N ILE A 145 -7.99 5.99 -0.40
CA ILE A 145 -9.25 6.76 -0.31
C ILE A 145 -9.02 8.21 -0.73
N ILE A 146 -7.94 8.86 -0.28
CA ILE A 146 -7.60 10.22 -0.67
C ILE A 146 -7.37 10.31 -2.19
N GLY A 147 -6.56 9.39 -2.75
CA GLY A 147 -6.29 9.34 -4.18
C GLY A 147 -7.57 9.19 -5.01
N ILE A 148 -8.45 8.26 -4.63
CA ILE A 148 -9.72 8.08 -5.33
C ILE A 148 -10.61 9.32 -5.13
N SER A 149 -10.77 9.85 -3.92
CA SER A 149 -11.67 10.99 -3.67
C SER A 149 -11.26 12.24 -4.48
N VAL A 150 -9.96 12.50 -4.60
CA VAL A 150 -9.43 13.66 -5.34
C VAL A 150 -9.51 13.45 -6.86
N PHE A 151 -9.06 12.29 -7.35
CA PHE A 151 -8.89 12.05 -8.79
C PHE A 151 -10.09 11.36 -9.46
N ARG A 152 -11.13 10.96 -8.72
CA ARG A 152 -12.31 10.27 -9.28
C ARG A 152 -13.03 11.02 -10.40
N ARG A 153 -13.01 12.35 -10.39
CA ARG A 153 -13.63 13.17 -11.47
C ARG A 153 -12.80 13.17 -12.75
N LEU A 154 -11.53 12.84 -12.67
CA LEU A 154 -10.61 12.76 -13.79
C LEU A 154 -10.62 11.31 -14.29
N GLY A 155 -11.62 10.97 -15.10
CA GLY A 155 -11.86 9.61 -15.61
C GLY A 155 -10.75 9.01 -16.49
N PHE A 156 -9.66 9.75 -16.70
CA PHE A 156 -8.48 9.31 -17.45
C PHE A 156 -7.51 8.46 -16.64
N PHE A 157 -7.46 8.62 -15.30
CA PHE A 157 -6.46 7.93 -14.48
C PHE A 157 -6.84 6.46 -14.21
N ARG A 158 -5.84 5.57 -14.26
CA ARG A 158 -5.99 4.18 -13.80
C ARG A 158 -6.05 4.13 -12.27
N PHE A 159 -6.73 3.12 -11.73
CA PHE A 159 -6.84 2.93 -10.27
C PHE A 159 -5.47 2.89 -9.57
N VAL A 160 -4.48 2.21 -10.15
CA VAL A 160 -3.11 2.14 -9.59
C VAL A 160 -2.46 3.53 -9.56
N THR A 161 -2.62 4.33 -10.62
CA THR A 161 -2.08 5.71 -10.64
C THR A 161 -2.75 6.61 -9.60
N MET A 162 -4.06 6.49 -9.39
CA MET A 162 -4.75 7.24 -8.34
C MET A 162 -4.24 6.85 -6.94
N ALA A 163 -3.97 5.56 -6.71
CA ALA A 163 -3.41 5.09 -5.44
C ALA A 163 -1.98 5.62 -5.19
N VAL A 164 -1.12 5.63 -6.21
CA VAL A 164 0.24 6.18 -6.11
C VAL A 164 0.21 7.69 -5.86
N LEU A 165 -0.63 8.44 -6.58
CA LEU A 165 -0.78 9.88 -6.32
C LEU A 165 -1.39 10.15 -4.94
N GLY A 166 -2.33 9.31 -4.49
CA GLY A 166 -2.93 9.37 -3.16
C GLY A 166 -1.92 9.16 -2.03
N SER A 167 -0.93 8.27 -2.20
CA SER A 167 0.13 8.06 -1.20
C SER A 167 1.08 9.25 -1.10
N ILE A 168 1.40 9.89 -2.22
CA ILE A 168 2.18 11.14 -2.25
C ILE A 168 1.42 12.26 -1.54
N LEU A 169 0.14 12.46 -1.87
CA LEU A 169 -0.70 13.48 -1.23
C LEU A 169 -0.85 13.24 0.27
N TYR A 170 -1.10 11.99 0.68
CA TYR A 170 -1.19 11.63 2.09
C TYR A 170 0.11 11.95 2.84
N LYS A 171 1.27 11.60 2.27
CA LYS A 171 2.56 11.93 2.87
C LYS A 171 2.83 13.43 2.90
N ALA A 172 2.43 14.18 1.88
CA ALA A 172 2.55 15.63 1.86
C ALA A 172 1.73 16.27 2.99
N CYS A 173 0.46 15.87 3.17
CA CYS A 173 -0.38 16.34 4.27
C CYS A 173 0.23 16.01 5.64
N LEU A 174 0.79 14.80 5.79
CA LEU A 174 1.45 14.38 7.04
C LEU A 174 2.69 15.23 7.33
N MET A 175 3.54 15.48 6.32
CA MET A 175 4.73 16.30 6.48
C MET A 175 4.40 17.76 6.79
N ILE A 176 3.38 18.34 6.15
CA ILE A 176 2.91 19.70 6.44
C ILE A 176 2.43 19.79 7.89
N ALA A 177 1.64 18.83 8.35
CA ALA A 177 1.19 18.80 9.75
C ALA A 177 2.36 18.71 10.74
N LEU A 178 3.41 17.94 10.42
CA LEU A 178 4.60 17.85 11.26
C LEU A 178 5.39 19.18 11.28
N GLN A 179 5.48 19.88 10.14
CA GLN A 179 6.13 21.20 10.04
C GLN A 179 5.38 22.29 10.80
N LEU A 180 4.06 22.16 10.97
CA LEU A 180 3.24 23.06 11.80
C LEU A 180 3.46 22.87 13.31
N GLY A 181 4.43 22.05 13.72
CA GLY A 181 4.86 21.92 15.12
C GLY A 181 4.14 20.83 15.90
N LEU A 182 3.41 19.92 15.24
CA LEU A 182 2.81 18.78 15.94
C LEU A 182 3.90 17.83 16.44
N PRO A 183 3.92 17.46 17.74
CA PRO A 183 4.85 16.48 18.26
C PRO A 183 4.66 15.12 17.58
N ASN A 184 5.77 14.43 17.33
CA ASN A 184 5.79 13.10 16.70
C ASN A 184 4.92 12.06 17.44
N SER A 185 4.73 12.24 18.75
CA SER A 185 3.86 11.42 19.59
C SER A 185 2.40 11.40 19.14
N TYR A 186 1.93 12.48 18.50
CA TYR A 186 0.56 12.60 18.00
C TYR A 186 0.38 12.08 16.58
N LEU A 187 1.42 11.51 15.94
CA LEU A 187 1.31 10.98 14.58
C LEU A 187 0.18 9.95 14.45
N LYS A 188 0.02 9.05 15.42
CA LYS A 188 -1.07 8.05 15.39
C LYS A 188 -2.46 8.70 15.40
N LEU A 189 -2.61 9.78 16.16
CA LEU A 189 -3.84 10.57 16.22
C LEU A 189 -4.08 11.28 14.89
N LEU A 190 -3.05 11.93 14.34
CA LEU A 190 -3.10 12.58 13.04
C LEU A 190 -3.50 11.60 11.93
N MET A 191 -2.97 10.38 11.94
CA MET A 191 -3.34 9.33 10.97
C MET A 191 -4.82 8.97 11.05
N ALA A 192 -5.36 8.82 12.26
CA ALA A 192 -6.78 8.54 12.48
C ALA A 192 -7.67 9.70 12.00
N VAL A 193 -7.27 10.94 12.28
CA VAL A 193 -7.98 12.14 11.82
C VAL A 193 -7.95 12.24 10.30
N LEU A 194 -6.78 12.08 9.67
CA LEU A 194 -6.65 12.11 8.21
C LEU A 194 -7.48 11.03 7.52
N LEU A 195 -7.49 9.80 8.06
CA LEU A 195 -8.34 8.73 7.55
C LEU A 195 -9.83 9.09 7.69
N THR A 196 -10.23 9.60 8.85
CA THR A 196 -11.62 10.00 9.10
C THR A 196 -12.05 11.09 8.14
N ALA A 197 -11.22 12.12 7.93
CA ALA A 197 -11.46 13.19 6.98
C ALA A 197 -11.56 12.65 5.54
N ALA A 198 -10.68 11.72 5.15
CA ALA A 198 -10.71 11.09 3.84
C ALA A 198 -12.03 10.33 3.59
N ILE A 199 -12.49 9.54 4.57
CA ILE A 199 -13.76 8.79 4.48
C ILE A 199 -14.96 9.75 4.40
N VAL A 200 -14.98 10.81 5.22
CA VAL A 200 -16.05 11.81 5.21
C VAL A 200 -16.11 12.51 3.85
N SER A 201 -14.96 12.92 3.32
CA SER A 201 -14.84 13.50 1.98
C SER A 201 -15.38 12.57 0.88
N GLU A 202 -15.02 11.28 0.92
CA GLU A 202 -15.53 10.29 -0.04
C GLU A 202 -17.07 10.15 0.06
N LYS A 203 -17.62 10.06 1.27
CA LYS A 203 -19.08 9.95 1.50
C LYS A 203 -19.82 11.17 0.94
N ILE A 204 -19.31 12.37 1.15
CA ILE A 204 -19.90 13.62 0.63
C ILE A 204 -19.87 13.60 -0.90
N ASN A 205 -18.73 13.27 -1.51
CA ASN A 205 -18.59 13.18 -2.96
C ASN A 205 -19.54 12.15 -3.60
N ARG A 206 -19.71 10.97 -2.98
CA ARG A 206 -20.69 9.96 -3.43
C ARG A 206 -22.14 10.45 -3.35
N LYS A 207 -22.49 11.19 -2.30
CA LYS A 207 -23.85 11.72 -2.09
C LYS A 207 -24.17 12.87 -3.06
N GLY A 208 -23.17 13.70 -3.40
CA GLY A 208 -23.27 14.72 -4.44
C GLY A 208 -23.51 14.13 -5.84
N GLY A 209 -22.75 13.09 -6.21
CA GLY A 209 -22.93 12.40 -7.51
C GLY A 209 -24.30 11.73 -7.67
N LYS A 210 -24.83 11.11 -6.61
CA LYS A 210 -26.19 10.51 -6.63
C LYS A 210 -27.32 11.55 -6.74
N ARG A 211 -27.12 12.80 -6.29
CA ARG A 211 -28.13 13.88 -6.42
C ARG A 211 -28.18 14.45 -7.84
N ILE A 212 -27.07 14.48 -8.56
CA ILE A 212 -27.01 14.96 -9.94
C ILE A 212 -27.63 13.93 -10.90
N ALA A 213 -27.33 12.63 -10.70
CA ALA A 213 -27.91 11.55 -11.52
C ALA A 213 -29.43 11.32 -11.30
N LYS A 214 -30.03 11.91 -10.26
CA LYS A 214 -31.48 11.84 -10.01
C LYS A 214 -32.24 13.06 -10.55
N ARG A 215 -31.52 14.03 -11.14
CA ARG A 215 -32.07 15.25 -11.75
C ARG A 215 -31.91 15.30 -13.28
N SER A 216 -31.23 14.32 -13.88
CA SER A 216 -31.23 14.05 -15.33
C SER A 216 -32.17 12.90 -15.63
#